data_AF-A0A9D6Y3Z7-F1
#
_entry.id   AF-A0A9D6Y3Z7-F1
#
_cell.length_a   1.000
_cell.length_b   1.000
_cell.length_c   1.000
_cell.angle_alpha   90.00
_cell.angle_beta   90.00
_cell.angle_gamma   90.00
#
_symmetry.space_group_name_H-M   'P 1'
#
loop_
_entity.id
_entity.type
_entity.pdbx_description
1 polymer ?
#
loop_
_entity_poly.entity_id
_entity_poly.type
_entity_poly.pdbx_seq_one_letter_code
_entity_poly.pdbx_strand_id
1 'polypeptide(L)'
;VADELPWPLISVSAVTRDGLPDLERQMRLAVFQGVAPASDAPLVTNPRHKNALLRAERHLTAAEAGVASGAPPELVAVDLTATIGALGEITGETVTEELLETIFSRFCIGK
;
A
#
# COMPACT_ATOMS: atom_id res chain seq x y z
N VAL A 1 21.90 22.94 18.55
CA VAL A 1 20.53 22.66 18.04
C VAL A 1 20.55 21.94 16.68
N ALA A 2 21.67 21.88 15.96
CA ALA A 2 21.75 21.17 14.67
C ALA A 2 22.08 19.66 14.76
N ASP A 3 22.30 19.11 15.96
CA ASP A 3 22.91 17.79 16.17
C ASP A 3 21.91 16.62 16.35
N GLU A 4 20.59 16.87 16.26
CA GLU A 4 19.57 15.84 16.53
C GLU A 4 18.69 15.47 15.33
N LEU A 5 18.93 16.03 14.15
CA LEU A 5 18.15 15.67 12.96
C LEU A 5 18.76 14.43 12.28
N PRO A 6 17.98 13.37 12.02
CA PRO A 6 18.47 12.16 11.34
C PRO A 6 18.78 12.36 9.84
N TRP A 7 18.80 13.62 9.38
CA TRP A 7 18.90 14.01 7.98
C TRP A 7 19.97 15.11 7.80
N PRO A 8 20.66 15.16 6.65
CA PRO A 8 21.65 16.20 6.39
C PRO A 8 21.00 17.58 6.30
N LEU A 9 21.65 18.60 6.90
CA LEU A 9 21.24 19.99 6.77
C LEU A 9 21.66 20.55 5.41
N ILE A 10 20.71 21.09 4.65
CA ILE A 10 20.94 21.64 3.30
C ILE A 10 20.55 23.12 3.31
N SER A 11 21.49 24.00 2.97
CA SER A 11 21.21 25.43 2.78
C SER A 11 20.68 25.67 1.38
N VAL A 12 19.55 26.38 1.27
CA VAL A 12 18.90 26.67 -0.01
C VAL A 12 18.54 28.16 -0.14
N SER A 13 18.55 28.66 -1.37
CA SER A 13 18.07 29.99 -1.73
C SER A 13 17.11 29.87 -2.92
N ALA A 14 15.83 30.18 -2.70
CA ALA A 14 14.83 30.15 -3.76
C ALA A 14 15.06 31.25 -4.83
N VAL A 15 15.69 32.36 -4.44
CA VAL A 15 15.96 33.52 -5.31
C VAL A 15 17.12 33.22 -6.27
N THR A 16 18.22 32.67 -5.75
CA THR A 16 19.41 32.34 -6.56
C THR A 16 19.36 30.92 -7.14
N ARG A 17 18.42 30.08 -6.65
CA ARG A 17 18.29 28.64 -6.94
C ARG A 17 19.43 27.78 -6.40
N ASP A 18 20.29 28.36 -5.56
CA ASP A 18 21.38 27.63 -4.92
C ASP A 18 20.84 26.58 -3.94
N GLY A 19 21.48 25.42 -3.93
CA GLY A 19 21.13 24.29 -3.07
C GLY A 19 19.88 23.51 -3.48
N LEU A 20 19.09 23.97 -4.46
CA LEU A 20 17.92 23.22 -4.95
C LEU A 20 18.27 21.85 -5.55
N PRO A 21 19.36 21.68 -6.35
CA PRO A 21 19.74 20.36 -6.86
C PRO A 21 20.14 19.38 -5.75
N ASP A 22 20.79 19.88 -4.69
CA ASP A 22 21.19 19.05 -3.55
C ASP A 22 20.00 18.67 -2.69
N LEU A 23 19.04 19.58 -2.50
CA LEU A 23 17.75 19.27 -1.88
C LEU A 23 17.01 18.17 -2.64
N GLU A 24 16.89 18.28 -3.97
CA GLU A 24 16.21 17.27 -4.79
C GLU A 24 16.88 15.90 -4.66
N ARG A 25 18.22 15.87 -4.69
CA ARG A 25 19.00 14.65 -4.52
C ARG A 25 18.72 13.98 -3.17
N GLN A 26 18.72 14.77 -2.09
CA GLN A 26 18.48 14.25 -0.74
C GLN A 26 17.03 13.79 -0.56
N MET A 27 16.05 14.49 -1.16
CA MET A 27 14.66 14.03 -1.18
C MET A 27 14.51 12.69 -1.91
N ARG A 28 15.20 12.48 -3.03
CA ARG A 28 15.20 11.19 -3.72
C ARG A 28 15.81 10.09 -2.84
N LEU A 29 16.95 10.34 -2.21
CA LEU A 29 17.58 9.39 -1.30
C LEU A 29 16.66 9.05 -0.11
N ALA A 30 15.96 10.05 0.43
CA ALA A 30 15.02 9.89 1.52
C ALA A 30 13.83 8.98 1.16
N VAL A 31 13.20 9.25 0.02
CA VAL A 31 11.99 8.53 -0.42
C VAL A 31 12.32 7.10 -0.84
N PHE A 32 13.45 6.91 -1.52
CA PHE A 32 13.81 5.64 -2.11
C PHE A 32 14.78 4.81 -1.27
N GLN A 33 15.26 5.33 -0.13
CA GLN A 33 16.31 4.71 0.71
C GLN A 33 17.53 4.25 -0.10
N GLY A 34 17.85 4.95 -1.21
CA GLY A 34 18.92 4.57 -2.13
C GLY A 34 18.60 3.43 -3.11
N VAL A 35 17.39 2.88 -3.09
CA VAL A 35 16.93 1.83 -4.01
C VAL A 35 16.14 2.47 -5.14
N ALA A 36 16.71 2.54 -6.34
CA ALA A 36 15.95 2.91 -7.53
C ALA A 36 14.72 2.00 -7.64
N PRO A 37 13.54 2.51 -8.02
CA PRO A 37 12.38 1.65 -8.23
C PRO A 37 12.67 0.78 -9.46
N ALA A 38 13.18 -0.43 -9.22
CA ALA A 38 13.47 -1.39 -10.27
C ALA A 38 13.08 -2.79 -9.78
N SER A 39 11.78 -3.00 -9.74
CA SER A 39 11.20 -4.29 -10.05
C SER A 39 10.16 -4.03 -11.13
N ASP A 40 10.19 -4.78 -12.23
CA ASP A 40 9.09 -4.85 -13.20
C ASP A 40 7.81 -5.44 -12.57
N ALA A 41 7.82 -5.77 -11.28
CA ALA A 41 6.65 -6.20 -10.55
C ALA A 41 5.59 -5.09 -10.52
N PRO A 42 4.31 -5.44 -10.76
CA PRO A 42 3.22 -4.49 -10.66
C PRO A 42 3.16 -3.92 -9.24
N LEU A 43 3.29 -2.59 -9.13
CA LEU A 43 3.21 -1.88 -7.87
C LEU A 43 1.76 -1.63 -7.47
N VAL A 44 1.39 -2.04 -6.26
CA VAL A 44 0.07 -1.74 -5.69
C VAL A 44 0.08 -0.31 -5.14
N THR A 45 -0.39 0.63 -5.96
CA THR A 45 -0.42 2.07 -5.62
C THR A 45 -1.75 2.52 -4.97
N ASN A 46 -2.84 1.79 -5.20
CA ASN A 46 -4.15 2.15 -4.66
C ASN A 46 -4.28 1.69 -3.19
N PRO A 47 -4.52 2.59 -2.23
CA PRO A 47 -4.73 2.23 -0.82
C PRO A 47 -5.83 1.19 -0.61
N ARG A 48 -6.87 1.18 -1.46
CA ARG A 48 -7.96 0.19 -1.43
C ARG A 48 -7.43 -1.22 -1.71
N HIS A 49 -6.65 -1.37 -2.78
CA HIS A 49 -6.05 -2.67 -3.13
C HIS A 49 -5.08 -3.12 -2.05
N LYS A 50 -4.27 -2.19 -1.51
CA LYS A 50 -3.37 -2.50 -0.37
C LYS A 50 -4.16 -3.02 0.84
N ASN A 51 -5.26 -2.38 1.21
CA ASN A 51 -6.07 -2.81 2.35
C ASN A 51 -6.70 -4.20 2.12
N ALA A 52 -7.24 -4.44 0.93
CA ALA A 52 -7.77 -5.73 0.53
C ALA A 52 -6.72 -6.85 0.60
N LEU A 53 -5.50 -6.60 0.11
CA LEU A 53 -4.38 -7.54 0.20
C LEU A 53 -3.96 -7.82 1.64
N LEU A 54 -3.85 -6.79 2.49
CA LEU A 54 -3.52 -6.97 3.91
C LEU A 54 -4.58 -7.79 4.66
N ARG A 55 -5.86 -7.60 4.32
CA ARG A 55 -6.95 -8.43 4.86
C ARG A 55 -6.84 -9.87 4.38
N ALA A 56 -6.62 -10.08 3.09
CA ALA A 56 -6.44 -11.41 2.51
C ALA A 56 -5.25 -12.14 3.16
N GLU A 57 -4.11 -11.48 3.31
CA GLU A 57 -2.92 -12.01 4.00
C GLU A 57 -3.23 -12.43 5.44
N ARG A 58 -3.94 -11.59 6.19
CA ARG A 58 -4.34 -11.89 7.57
C ARG A 58 -5.22 -13.14 7.66
N HIS A 59 -6.22 -13.26 6.79
CA HIS A 59 -7.12 -14.43 6.78
C HIS A 59 -6.39 -15.69 6.31
N LEU A 60 -5.54 -15.59 5.31
CA LEU A 60 -4.73 -16.71 4.84
C LEU A 60 -3.79 -17.22 5.93
N THR A 61 -3.13 -16.31 6.65
CA THR A 61 -2.26 -16.66 7.79
C THR A 61 -3.05 -17.35 8.90
N ALA A 62 -4.28 -16.90 9.17
CA ALA A 62 -5.16 -17.54 10.14
C ALA A 62 -5.57 -18.96 9.70
N ALA A 63 -5.89 -19.15 8.40
CA ALA A 63 -6.19 -20.46 7.84
C ALA A 63 -5.00 -21.42 7.94
N GLU A 64 -3.79 -20.96 7.61
CA GLU A 64 -2.55 -21.75 7.74
C GLU A 64 -2.30 -22.16 9.19
N ALA A 65 -2.46 -21.25 10.14
CA ALA A 65 -2.36 -21.55 11.57
C ALA A 65 -3.44 -22.54 12.02
N GLY A 66 -4.66 -22.40 11.52
CA GLY A 66 -5.78 -23.32 11.74
C GLY A 66 -5.43 -24.74 11.30
N VAL A 67 -4.91 -24.90 10.08
CA VAL A 67 -4.46 -26.20 9.56
C VAL A 67 -3.34 -26.78 10.41
N ALA A 68 -2.31 -25.98 10.74
CA ALA A 68 -1.18 -26.42 11.56
C ALA A 68 -1.60 -26.86 12.97
N SER A 69 -2.64 -26.25 13.54
CA SER A 69 -3.17 -26.56 14.87
C SER A 69 -4.19 -27.70 14.89
N GLY A 70 -4.57 -28.24 13.73
CA GLY A 70 -5.59 -29.30 13.62
C GLY A 70 -7.02 -28.79 13.83
N ALA A 71 -7.28 -27.52 13.54
CA ALA A 71 -8.63 -26.96 13.59
C ALA A 71 -9.59 -27.70 12.63
N PRO A 72 -10.90 -27.77 12.95
CA PRO A 72 -11.91 -28.32 12.06
C PRO A 72 -11.85 -27.67 10.66
N PRO A 73 -11.96 -28.46 9.58
CA PRO A 73 -11.95 -27.94 8.21
C PRO A 73 -12.99 -26.85 7.97
N GLU A 74 -14.13 -26.91 8.65
CA GLU A 74 -15.19 -25.90 8.57
C GLU A 74 -14.72 -24.52 9.05
N LEU A 75 -13.87 -24.46 10.08
CA LEU A 75 -13.30 -23.20 10.56
C LEU A 75 -12.24 -22.65 9.60
N VAL A 76 -11.38 -23.52 9.08
CA VAL A 76 -10.38 -23.14 8.07
C VAL A 76 -11.06 -22.60 6.80
N ALA A 77 -12.17 -23.22 6.39
CA ALA A 77 -12.95 -22.81 5.22
C ALA A 77 -13.53 -21.38 5.35
N VAL A 78 -13.87 -20.93 6.55
CA VAL A 78 -14.32 -19.55 6.80
C VAL A 78 -13.22 -18.55 6.46
N ASP A 79 -11.99 -18.79 6.92
CA ASP A 79 -10.86 -17.90 6.64
C ASP A 79 -10.45 -17.91 5.15
N LEU A 80 -10.51 -19.08 4.50
CA LEU A 80 -10.28 -19.16 3.05
C LEU A 80 -11.34 -18.40 2.25
N THR A 81 -12.61 -18.51 2.66
CA THR A 81 -13.71 -17.75 2.02
C THR A 81 -13.52 -16.24 2.20
N ALA A 82 -13.11 -15.80 3.39
CA ALA A 82 -12.81 -14.39 3.67
C ALA A 82 -11.61 -13.90 2.85
N THR A 83 -10.59 -14.74 2.66
CA THR A 83 -9.43 -14.45 1.81
C THR A 83 -9.86 -14.21 0.37
N ILE A 84 -10.66 -15.11 -0.21
CA ILE A 84 -11.18 -14.99 -1.58
C ILE A 84 -12.04 -13.74 -1.72
N GLY A 85 -12.94 -13.46 -0.77
CA GLY A 85 -13.78 -12.27 -0.80
C GLY A 85 -12.96 -10.97 -0.80
N ALA A 86 -11.93 -10.89 0.04
CA ALA A 86 -11.03 -9.73 0.08
C ALA A 86 -10.26 -9.54 -1.24
N LEU A 87 -9.83 -10.63 -1.89
CA LEU A 87 -9.20 -10.55 -3.22
C LEU A 87 -10.21 -10.17 -4.31
N GLY A 88 -11.45 -10.66 -4.22
CA GLY A 88 -12.55 -10.34 -5.13
C GLY A 88 -12.94 -8.86 -5.11
N GLU A 89 -12.71 -8.14 -4.00
CA GLU A 89 -12.87 -6.68 -3.96
C GLU A 89 -11.90 -5.96 -4.91
N ILE A 90 -10.73 -6.53 -5.19
CA ILE A 90 -9.73 -5.94 -6.08
C ILE A 90 -10.17 -6.10 -7.55
N THR A 91 -10.60 -7.31 -7.93
CA THR A 91 -11.05 -7.65 -9.29
C THR A 91 -12.44 -7.11 -9.61
N GLY A 92 -13.24 -6.80 -8.58
CA GLY A 92 -14.62 -6.35 -8.73
C GLY A 92 -15.65 -7.48 -8.64
N GLU A 93 -15.22 -8.72 -8.39
CA GLU A 93 -16.10 -9.89 -8.24
C GLU A 93 -16.85 -9.90 -6.91
N THR A 94 -16.31 -9.22 -5.89
CA THR A 94 -16.94 -9.06 -4.57
C THR A 94 -17.00 -7.57 -4.26
N VAL A 95 -18.03 -6.89 -4.76
CA VAL A 95 -18.18 -5.44 -4.61
C VAL A 95 -19.43 -5.11 -3.80
N THR A 96 -19.29 -4.20 -2.85
CA THR A 96 -20.43 -3.61 -2.12
C THR A 96 -20.85 -2.30 -2.79
N GLU A 97 -22.13 -1.94 -2.65
CA GLU A 97 -22.68 -0.71 -3.23
C GLU A 97 -21.98 0.55 -2.71
N GLU A 98 -21.63 0.59 -1.43
CA GLU A 98 -20.85 1.65 -0.78
C GLU A 98 -19.43 1.81 -1.38
N LEU A 99 -18.81 0.71 -1.82
CA LEU A 99 -17.51 0.72 -2.48
C LEU A 99 -17.62 1.38 -3.87
N LEU A 100 -18.70 1.10 -4.60
CA LEU A 100 -18.95 1.72 -5.91
C LEU A 100 -19.17 3.22 -5.75
N GLU A 101 -19.98 3.65 -4.79
CA GLU A 101 -20.19 5.08 -4.50
C GLU A 101 -18.87 5.79 -4.18
N THR A 102 -18.02 5.18 -3.34
CA THR A 102 -16.71 5.74 -3.00
C THR A 102 -15.79 5.85 -4.22
N ILE A 103 -15.78 4.83 -5.09
CA ILE A 103 -14.99 4.84 -6.33
C ILE A 103 -15.48 5.98 -7.24
N PHE A 104 -16.78 6.02 -7.54
CA PHE A 104 -17.36 6.99 -8.48
C PHE A 104 -17.43 8.41 -7.95
N SER A 105 -17.42 8.63 -6.63
CA SER A 105 -17.34 9.96 -6.03
C SER A 105 -16.08 10.75 -6.43
N ARG A 106 -15.03 10.05 -6.88
CA ARG A 106 -13.75 10.62 -7.32
C ARG A 106 -13.66 10.82 -8.83
N PHE A 107 -14.69 10.40 -9.58
CA PHE A 107 -14.76 10.62 -11.02
C PHE A 107 -15.44 11.95 -11.30
N CYS A 108 -14.91 12.69 -12.28
CA CYS A 108 -15.61 13.84 -12.81
C CYS A 108 -16.92 13.39 -13.46
N ILE A 109 -17.95 14.24 -13.39
CA ILE A 109 -19.24 13.98 -14.05
C ILE A 109 -19.00 13.82 -15.56
N GLY A 110 -19.47 12.70 -16.12
CA GLY A 110 -19.35 12.38 -17.54
C GLY A 110 -18.27 11.35 -17.90
N LYS A 111 -17.75 10.61 -16.92
CA LYS A 111 -16.96 9.39 -17.12
C LYS A 111 -17.75 8.15 -16.72
#